data_AF-A0AAD6HQG2-F1
#
_entry.id   AF-A0AAD6HQG2-F1
#
_cell.length_a   1.000
_cell.length_b   1.000
_cell.length_c   1.000
_cell.angle_alpha   90.00
_cell.angle_beta   90.00
_cell.angle_gamma   90.00
#
_symmetry.space_group_name_H-M   'P 1'
#
loop_
_entity.id
_entity.type
_entity.pdbx_description
1 polymer ?
#
loop_
_entity_poly.entity_id
_entity_poly.type
_entity_poly.pdbx_seq_one_letter_code
_entity_poly.pdbx_strand_id
1 'polypeptide(L)'
;MEQNAIISQANTLLTELLASYDEKYNFGTVVSSIYDTAWISMVSKKSSAYDWAFPECFEFLCREQAEDGGWGNPISLVERITCTFVSLLAIKTHLRPPSISQEERVKLQRCADSAADFIRANLPTWNLDSLDTTLPMAMELWFPIVVARLEAEDVVFDIPGLDHLMQMREEKLSRFPVEILYQKHGLIQPSPLFTLEGFIGRVDFDRLSHQKVLGSMFTSPASTAVYLMECSEWDIDAEEYLRHAIEQSIIKNNRSVPTIFPTSIFDIDWVFSIFLDGGLNLKTLKSDALSQLMSMILKGLDEQDGVIGAGLFEPDKSEH
;
A
#
# COMPACT_ATOMS: atom_id res chain seq x y z
N MET A 1 22.17 7.51 30.91
CA MET A 1 21.74 6.10 30.77
C MET A 1 22.98 5.22 30.85
N GLU A 2 22.97 4.16 31.66
CA GLU A 2 24.09 3.22 31.71
C GLU A 2 24.23 2.49 30.37
N GLN A 3 25.46 2.38 29.84
CA GLN A 3 25.77 1.80 28.54
C GLN A 3 25.19 0.38 28.37
N ASN A 4 25.11 -0.40 29.46
CA ASN A 4 24.49 -1.73 29.48
C ASN A 4 22.98 -1.70 29.19
N ALA A 5 22.27 -0.65 29.60
CA ALA A 5 20.84 -0.52 29.34
C ALA A 5 20.58 -0.26 27.85
N ILE A 6 21.41 0.57 27.21
CA ILE A 6 21.32 0.86 25.77
C ILE A 6 21.60 -0.41 24.95
N ILE A 7 22.66 -1.15 25.30
CA ILE A 7 22.98 -2.43 24.64
C ILE A 7 21.84 -3.43 24.81
N SER A 8 21.22 -3.49 25.99
CA SER A 8 20.06 -4.37 26.21
C SER A 8 18.88 -3.99 25.31
N GLN A 9 18.55 -2.70 25.22
CA GLN A 9 17.45 -2.21 24.38
C GLN A 9 17.73 -2.45 22.89
N ALA A 10 18.95 -2.18 22.42
CA ALA A 10 19.35 -2.45 21.05
C ALA A 10 19.18 -3.93 20.69
N ASN A 11 19.59 -4.85 21.58
CA ASN A 11 19.40 -6.28 21.37
C ASN A 11 17.93 -6.71 21.34
N THR A 12 17.09 -6.08 22.15
CA THR A 12 15.65 -6.30 22.10
C THR A 12 15.10 -5.88 20.74
N LEU A 13 15.45 -4.69 20.26
CA LEU A 13 15.01 -4.19 18.95
C LEU A 13 15.42 -5.12 17.81
N LEU A 14 16.68 -5.60 17.78
CA LEU A 14 17.12 -6.57 16.76
C LEU A 14 16.31 -7.88 16.79
N THR A 15 15.89 -8.31 17.98
CA THR A 15 15.07 -9.52 18.14
C THR A 15 13.63 -9.26 17.70
N GLU A 16 13.11 -8.07 17.98
CA GLU A 16 11.76 -7.64 17.56
C GLU A 16 11.65 -7.50 16.04
N LEU A 17 12.68 -6.99 15.34
CA LEU A 17 12.73 -6.98 13.87
C LEU A 17 12.57 -8.39 13.28
N LEU A 18 13.22 -9.38 13.89
CA LEU A 18 13.18 -10.77 13.43
C LEU A 18 11.95 -11.54 13.92
N ALA A 19 11.10 -10.95 14.77
CA ALA A 19 9.94 -11.65 15.33
C ALA A 19 8.91 -12.06 14.26
N SER A 20 8.84 -11.31 13.17
CA SER A 20 7.98 -11.54 12.01
C SER A 20 8.74 -12.05 10.78
N TYR A 21 9.99 -12.51 10.95
CA TYR A 21 10.79 -13.01 9.83
C TYR A 21 10.18 -14.25 9.17
N ASP A 22 9.90 -14.13 7.88
CA ASP A 22 9.56 -15.23 6.99
C ASP A 22 10.71 -15.50 6.01
N GLU A 23 11.03 -16.77 5.74
CA GLU A 23 12.14 -17.12 4.85
C GLU A 23 11.89 -16.74 3.37
N LYS A 24 10.63 -16.74 2.95
CA LYS A 24 10.21 -16.39 1.59
C LYS A 24 10.00 -14.89 1.46
N TYR A 25 9.26 -14.29 2.38
CA TYR A 25 8.79 -12.91 2.29
C TYR A 25 9.58 -11.90 3.14
N ASN A 26 10.59 -12.33 3.90
CA ASN A 26 11.31 -11.52 4.88
C ASN A 26 10.34 -10.94 5.94
N PHE A 27 10.64 -9.76 6.48
CA PHE A 27 9.79 -9.06 7.43
C PHE A 27 9.52 -7.62 6.98
N GLY A 28 8.63 -6.94 7.69
CA GLY A 28 8.46 -5.50 7.60
C GLY A 28 7.86 -4.92 8.88
N THR A 29 8.27 -3.71 9.23
CA THR A 29 7.81 -2.99 10.43
C THR A 29 6.96 -1.78 10.05
N VAL A 30 5.76 -2.02 9.50
CA VAL A 30 4.99 -0.93 8.88
C VAL A 30 3.57 -0.80 9.43
N VAL A 31 3.13 0.46 9.48
CA VAL A 31 1.81 0.90 9.93
C VAL A 31 0.75 0.54 8.89
N SER A 32 -0.39 0.05 9.38
CA SER A 32 -1.58 -0.26 8.57
C SER A 32 -1.99 0.91 7.67
N SER A 33 -2.27 0.61 6.40
CA SER A 33 -2.78 1.56 5.40
C SER A 33 -4.26 1.30 5.14
N ILE A 34 -5.11 2.31 5.38
CA ILE A 34 -6.52 2.24 4.97
C ILE A 34 -6.63 2.14 3.45
N TYR A 35 -5.83 2.92 2.73
CA TYR A 35 -5.83 2.99 1.28
C TYR A 35 -5.62 1.61 0.65
N ASP A 36 -4.54 0.92 1.02
CA ASP A 36 -4.20 -0.39 0.49
C ASP A 36 -5.21 -1.46 0.92
N THR A 37 -5.63 -1.41 2.19
CA THR A 37 -6.63 -2.35 2.71
C THR A 37 -7.98 -2.21 1.99
N ALA A 38 -8.37 -0.99 1.61
CA ALA A 38 -9.57 -0.75 0.83
C ALA A 38 -9.47 -1.35 -0.59
N TRP A 39 -8.33 -1.18 -1.28
CA TRP A 39 -8.10 -1.82 -2.58
C TRP A 39 -8.16 -3.34 -2.51
N ILE A 40 -7.51 -3.96 -1.51
CA ILE A 40 -7.55 -5.41 -1.29
C ILE A 40 -8.98 -5.90 -1.02
N SER A 41 -9.76 -5.14 -0.25
CA SER A 41 -11.13 -5.53 0.10
C SER A 41 -12.05 -5.67 -1.12
N MET A 42 -11.71 -5.05 -2.26
CA MET A 42 -12.49 -5.09 -3.50
C MET A 42 -12.14 -6.28 -4.40
N VAL A 43 -11.13 -7.09 -4.04
CA VAL A 43 -10.73 -8.24 -4.86
C VAL A 43 -11.75 -9.38 -4.72
N SER A 44 -12.35 -9.77 -5.84
CA SER A 44 -13.20 -10.96 -5.94
C SER A 44 -12.59 -12.04 -6.83
N LYS A 45 -12.87 -13.30 -6.51
CA LYS A 45 -12.42 -14.46 -7.28
C LYS A 45 -13.08 -14.46 -8.66
N LYS A 46 -12.36 -14.91 -9.69
CA LYS A 46 -12.89 -14.96 -11.07
C LYS A 46 -14.07 -15.93 -11.23
N SER A 47 -14.22 -16.90 -10.32
CA SER A 47 -15.34 -17.85 -10.29
C SER A 47 -16.69 -17.17 -10.01
N SER A 48 -16.69 -16.05 -9.30
CA SER A 48 -17.89 -15.30 -8.94
C SER A 48 -17.53 -13.86 -8.56
N ALA A 49 -18.18 -12.89 -9.19
CA ALA A 49 -17.95 -11.47 -8.94
C ALA A 49 -18.16 -11.02 -7.47
N TYR A 50 -18.75 -11.88 -6.64
CA TYR A 50 -19.09 -11.60 -5.23
C TYR A 50 -18.48 -12.60 -4.25
N ASP A 51 -17.54 -13.44 -4.70
CA ASP A 51 -16.72 -14.27 -3.83
C ASP A 51 -15.46 -13.46 -3.45
N TRP A 52 -15.57 -12.69 -2.37
CA TRP A 52 -14.49 -11.80 -1.90
C TRP A 52 -13.28 -12.63 -1.45
N ALA A 53 -12.11 -12.33 -2.01
CA ALA A 53 -10.89 -13.08 -1.71
C ALA A 53 -10.32 -12.78 -0.30
N PHE A 54 -10.60 -11.56 0.21
CA PHE A 54 -10.07 -11.02 1.46
C PHE A 54 -11.17 -10.30 2.28
N PRO A 55 -12.22 -11.01 2.72
CA PRO A 55 -13.32 -10.41 3.48
C PRO A 55 -12.85 -9.75 4.79
N GLU A 56 -11.78 -10.24 5.40
CA GLU A 56 -11.18 -9.71 6.63
C GLU A 56 -10.73 -8.24 6.50
N CYS A 57 -10.26 -7.84 5.31
CA CYS A 57 -9.89 -6.47 4.99
C CYS A 57 -11.11 -5.55 4.94
N PHE A 58 -12.23 -6.04 4.41
CA PHE A 58 -13.48 -5.29 4.39
C PHE A 58 -14.08 -5.12 5.79
N GLU A 59 -14.02 -6.18 6.60
CA GLU A 59 -14.46 -6.12 8.00
C GLU A 59 -13.65 -5.10 8.81
N PHE A 60 -12.34 -5.05 8.59
CA PHE A 60 -11.47 -4.02 9.16
C PHE A 60 -11.87 -2.63 8.69
N LEU A 61 -12.06 -2.43 7.39
CA LEU A 61 -12.45 -1.14 6.83
C LEU A 61 -13.74 -0.63 7.46
N CYS A 62 -14.77 -1.48 7.59
CA CYS A 62 -16.03 -1.13 8.24
C CYS A 62 -15.88 -0.74 9.71
N ARG A 63 -14.87 -1.27 10.41
CA ARG A 63 -14.60 -0.98 11.82
C ARG A 63 -13.82 0.32 12.04
N GLU A 64 -12.98 0.70 11.09
CA GLU A 64 -12.09 1.87 11.23
C GLU A 64 -12.71 3.17 10.69
N GLN A 65 -13.99 3.14 10.28
CA GLN A 65 -14.71 4.38 9.99
C GLN A 65 -14.82 5.21 11.27
N ALA A 66 -14.36 6.46 11.24
CA ALA A 66 -14.49 7.37 12.37
C ALA A 66 -15.94 7.89 12.50
N GLU A 67 -16.26 8.47 13.66
CA GLU A 67 -17.61 8.96 13.98
C GLU A 67 -18.11 10.07 13.03
N ASP A 68 -17.21 10.84 12.44
CA ASP A 68 -17.51 11.87 11.45
C ASP A 68 -17.66 11.31 10.01
N GLY A 69 -17.54 9.98 9.84
CA GLY A 69 -17.75 9.27 8.58
C GLY A 69 -16.51 9.07 7.73
N GLY A 70 -15.38 9.69 8.06
CA GLY A 70 -14.14 9.55 7.29
C GLY A 70 -13.23 8.42 7.77
N TRP A 71 -12.18 8.13 7.00
CA TRP A 71 -11.07 7.24 7.38
C TRP A 71 -9.74 8.01 7.42
N GLY A 72 -8.64 7.32 7.76
CA GLY A 72 -7.28 7.85 7.70
C GLY A 72 -6.82 8.55 8.98
N ASN A 73 -5.58 9.03 8.97
CA ASN A 73 -4.97 9.70 10.12
C ASN A 73 -5.68 11.02 10.47
N PRO A 74 -6.13 11.24 11.73
CA PRO A 74 -6.79 12.49 12.14
C PRO A 74 -5.93 13.75 11.99
N ILE A 75 -4.61 13.61 11.86
CA ILE A 75 -3.68 14.73 11.72
C ILE A 75 -3.61 15.25 10.28
N SER A 76 -3.90 14.41 9.28
CA SER A 76 -3.77 14.75 7.86
C SER A 76 -5.13 14.76 7.17
N LEU A 77 -5.71 15.95 6.97
CA LEU A 77 -6.98 16.09 6.27
C LEU A 77 -6.91 15.53 4.83
N VAL A 78 -5.78 15.72 4.15
CA VAL A 78 -5.56 15.19 2.80
C VAL A 78 -5.62 13.66 2.80
N GLU A 79 -4.95 13.01 3.74
CA GLU A 79 -5.03 11.56 3.91
C GLU A 79 -6.45 11.12 4.25
N ARG A 80 -7.15 11.88 5.09
CA ARG A 80 -8.53 11.55 5.44
C ARG A 80 -9.47 11.60 4.26
N ILE A 81 -9.41 12.66 3.46
CA ILE A 81 -10.24 12.80 2.26
C ILE A 81 -9.92 11.65 1.30
N THR A 82 -8.66 11.43 0.98
CA THR A 82 -8.22 10.41 0.03
C THR A 82 -8.55 8.98 0.47
N CYS A 83 -8.27 8.62 1.71
CA CYS A 83 -8.68 7.33 2.27
C CYS A 83 -10.20 7.17 2.25
N THR A 84 -10.97 8.22 2.53
CA THR A 84 -12.44 8.17 2.52
C THR A 84 -12.99 7.94 1.11
N PHE A 85 -12.39 8.53 0.08
CA PHE A 85 -12.77 8.26 -1.32
C PHE A 85 -12.59 6.79 -1.69
N VAL A 86 -11.42 6.19 -1.41
CA VAL A 86 -11.17 4.78 -1.73
C VAL A 86 -12.02 3.86 -0.86
N SER A 87 -12.22 4.20 0.41
CA SER A 87 -13.08 3.43 1.31
C SER A 87 -14.54 3.46 0.87
N LEU A 88 -15.06 4.62 0.46
CA LEU A 88 -16.41 4.74 -0.10
C LEU A 88 -16.57 3.88 -1.35
N LEU A 89 -15.56 3.87 -2.24
CA LEU A 89 -15.57 3.00 -3.41
C LEU A 89 -15.63 1.51 -3.03
N ALA A 90 -14.89 1.11 -2.00
CA ALA A 90 -14.97 -0.25 -1.45
C ALA A 90 -16.36 -0.57 -0.89
N ILE A 91 -16.95 0.30 -0.05
CA ILE A 91 -18.31 0.11 0.48
C ILE A 91 -19.33 -0.03 -0.67
N LYS A 92 -19.24 0.83 -1.69
CA LYS A 92 -20.12 0.78 -2.87
C LYS A 92 -19.95 -0.52 -3.65
N THR A 93 -18.72 -0.98 -3.82
CA THR A 93 -18.41 -2.27 -4.44
C THR A 93 -19.04 -3.44 -3.68
N HIS A 94 -19.04 -3.41 -2.34
CA HIS A 94 -19.68 -4.40 -1.47
C HIS A 94 -21.20 -4.30 -1.39
N LEU A 95 -21.80 -3.21 -1.88
CA LEU A 95 -23.27 -3.06 -2.00
C LEU A 95 -23.84 -3.68 -3.29
N ARG A 96 -22.99 -3.99 -4.27
CA ARG A 96 -23.34 -4.58 -5.58
C ARG A 96 -23.94 -6.00 -5.50
N PRO A 97 -23.45 -6.93 -4.66
CA PRO A 97 -23.98 -8.28 -4.61
C PRO A 97 -25.49 -8.29 -4.34
N PRO A 98 -26.30 -9.02 -5.13
CA PRO A 98 -27.73 -9.15 -4.85
C PRO A 98 -28.03 -10.00 -3.62
N SER A 99 -27.06 -10.83 -3.19
CA SER A 99 -27.15 -11.75 -2.06
C SER A 99 -26.95 -11.09 -0.69
N ILE A 100 -26.54 -9.82 -0.64
CA ILE A 100 -26.37 -9.08 0.62
C ILE A 100 -27.70 -9.01 1.38
N SER A 101 -27.64 -9.27 2.69
CA SER A 101 -28.84 -9.22 3.53
C SER A 101 -29.39 -7.79 3.62
N GLN A 102 -30.69 -7.66 3.87
CA GLN A 102 -31.29 -6.32 4.01
C GLN A 102 -30.71 -5.54 5.19
N GLU A 103 -30.37 -6.21 6.30
CA GLU A 103 -29.75 -5.60 7.47
C GLU A 103 -28.36 -5.04 7.12
N GLU A 104 -27.54 -5.86 6.47
CA GLU A 104 -26.20 -5.48 6.05
C GLU A 104 -26.23 -4.37 5.00
N ARG A 105 -27.16 -4.44 4.03
CA ARG A 105 -27.38 -3.36 3.05
C ARG A 105 -27.68 -2.04 3.74
N VAL A 106 -28.58 -2.02 4.73
CA VAL A 106 -28.90 -0.80 5.48
C VAL A 106 -27.68 -0.28 6.24
N LYS A 107 -26.89 -1.16 6.86
CA LYS A 107 -25.66 -0.78 7.57
C LYS A 107 -24.64 -0.17 6.62
N LEU A 108 -24.33 -0.84 5.50
CA LEU A 108 -23.35 -0.36 4.52
C LEU A 108 -23.84 0.92 3.83
N GLN A 109 -25.13 1.07 3.57
CA GLN A 109 -25.68 2.31 3.02
C GLN A 109 -25.45 3.48 3.99
N ARG A 110 -25.67 3.29 5.29
CA ARG A 110 -25.36 4.32 6.31
C ARG A 110 -23.88 4.67 6.35
N CYS A 111 -23.01 3.66 6.27
CA CYS A 111 -21.56 3.89 6.19
C CYS A 111 -21.19 4.71 4.96
N ALA A 112 -21.76 4.38 3.78
CA ALA A 112 -21.55 5.11 2.54
C ALA A 112 -22.08 6.55 2.60
N ASP A 113 -23.27 6.75 3.15
CA ASP A 113 -23.88 8.08 3.30
C ASP A 113 -23.02 8.97 4.21
N SER A 114 -22.58 8.43 5.36
CA SER A 114 -21.69 9.15 6.28
C SER A 114 -20.34 9.49 5.66
N ALA A 115 -19.78 8.59 4.84
CA ALA A 115 -18.54 8.84 4.11
C ALA A 115 -18.71 9.96 3.06
N ALA A 116 -19.82 9.94 2.32
CA ALA A 116 -20.14 10.98 1.36
C ALA A 116 -20.35 12.34 2.03
N ASP A 117 -20.99 12.37 3.20
CA ASP A 117 -21.17 13.59 3.99
C ASP A 117 -19.85 14.14 4.52
N PHE A 118 -18.94 13.27 4.99
CA PHE A 118 -17.57 13.66 5.35
C PHE A 118 -16.85 14.32 4.16
N ILE A 119 -16.89 13.68 2.99
CA ILE A 119 -16.26 14.21 1.76
C ILE A 119 -16.86 15.58 1.43
N ARG A 120 -18.20 15.71 1.33
CA ARG A 120 -18.87 16.97 1.01
C ARG A 120 -18.54 18.10 1.98
N ALA A 121 -18.41 17.79 3.27
CA ALA A 121 -18.09 18.77 4.30
C ALA A 121 -16.65 19.30 4.19
N ASN A 122 -15.72 18.48 3.68
CA ASN A 122 -14.29 18.80 3.64
C ASN A 122 -13.75 19.16 2.25
N LEU A 123 -14.45 18.82 1.17
CA LEU A 123 -14.05 19.21 -0.19
C LEU A 123 -13.87 20.73 -0.38
N PRO A 124 -14.72 21.62 0.20
CA PRO A 124 -14.54 23.06 0.02
C PRO A 124 -13.25 23.61 0.64
N THR A 125 -12.68 22.91 1.62
CA THR A 125 -11.39 23.29 2.24
C THR A 125 -10.21 22.58 1.59
N TRP A 126 -10.48 21.61 0.71
CA TRP A 126 -9.44 20.91 -0.03
C TRP A 126 -9.02 21.73 -1.25
N ASN A 127 -7.79 22.23 -1.21
CA ASN A 127 -7.21 22.99 -2.29
C ASN A 127 -6.06 22.20 -2.92
N LEU A 128 -6.36 21.46 -4.00
CA LEU A 128 -5.38 20.71 -4.77
C LEU A 128 -4.31 21.60 -5.43
N ASP A 129 -4.63 22.86 -5.69
CA ASP A 129 -3.72 23.82 -6.34
C ASP A 129 -2.83 24.58 -5.32
N SER A 130 -3.02 24.34 -4.02
CA SER A 130 -2.19 24.97 -2.99
C SER A 130 -0.80 24.36 -2.94
N LEU A 131 0.22 25.23 -2.97
CA LEU A 131 1.62 24.84 -2.76
C LEU A 131 1.88 24.20 -1.39
N ASP A 132 1.00 24.43 -0.41
CA ASP A 132 1.08 23.84 0.93
C ASP A 132 0.43 22.44 1.02
N THR A 133 -0.27 22.01 -0.03
CA THR A 133 -0.90 20.69 -0.08
C THR A 133 0.11 19.66 -0.54
N THR A 134 0.69 18.91 0.39
CA THR A 134 1.46 17.70 0.05
C THR A 134 0.50 16.62 -0.43
N LEU A 135 0.44 16.42 -1.75
CA LEU A 135 -0.36 15.35 -2.34
C LEU A 135 0.23 13.98 -1.96
N PRO A 136 -0.61 12.97 -1.68
CA PRO A 136 -0.14 11.60 -1.55
C PRO A 136 0.62 11.16 -2.80
N MET A 137 1.52 10.21 -2.61
CA MET A 137 2.34 9.68 -3.71
C MET A 137 1.46 9.30 -4.90
N ALA A 138 1.83 9.83 -6.07
CA ALA A 138 1.19 9.56 -7.36
C ALA A 138 -0.34 9.75 -7.38
N MET A 139 -0.89 10.63 -6.52
CA MET A 139 -2.32 10.92 -6.46
C MET A 139 -2.92 11.30 -7.81
N GLU A 140 -2.19 12.06 -8.63
CA GLU A 140 -2.59 12.40 -9.99
C GLU A 140 -2.83 11.17 -10.87
N LEU A 141 -2.20 10.03 -10.56
CA LEU A 141 -2.44 8.79 -11.27
C LEU A 141 -3.70 8.08 -10.73
N TRP A 142 -3.75 7.74 -9.45
CA TRP A 142 -4.80 6.85 -8.95
C TRP A 142 -6.12 7.55 -8.61
N PHE A 143 -6.10 8.81 -8.18
CA PHE A 143 -7.31 9.48 -7.71
C PHE A 143 -8.37 9.68 -8.79
N PRO A 144 -8.02 10.11 -10.03
CA PRO A 144 -9.00 10.18 -11.11
C PRO A 144 -9.67 8.83 -11.43
N ILE A 145 -8.97 7.71 -11.24
CA ILE A 145 -9.54 6.37 -11.43
C ILE A 145 -10.59 6.07 -10.35
N VAL A 146 -10.31 6.43 -9.10
CA VAL A 146 -11.26 6.27 -7.98
C VAL A 146 -12.52 7.11 -8.20
N VAL A 147 -12.34 8.37 -8.62
CA VAL A 147 -13.46 9.27 -8.95
C VAL A 147 -14.31 8.67 -10.07
N ALA A 148 -13.71 8.28 -11.19
CA ALA A 148 -14.46 7.69 -12.31
C ALA A 148 -15.20 6.40 -11.91
N ARG A 149 -14.63 5.57 -11.04
CA ARG A 149 -15.29 4.37 -10.51
C ARG A 149 -16.45 4.69 -9.56
N LEU A 150 -16.38 5.78 -8.80
CA LEU A 150 -17.49 6.26 -7.98
C LEU A 150 -18.61 6.88 -8.81
N GLU A 151 -18.27 7.62 -9.87
CA GLU A 151 -19.25 8.16 -10.82
C GLU A 151 -20.03 7.03 -11.50
N ALA A 152 -19.37 5.92 -11.84
CA ALA A 152 -20.03 4.71 -12.35
C ALA A 152 -20.97 4.04 -11.33
N GLU A 153 -20.89 4.41 -10.06
CA GLU A 153 -21.76 3.97 -8.95
C GLU A 153 -22.83 5.01 -8.57
N ASP A 154 -23.06 6.00 -9.45
CA ASP A 154 -23.93 7.15 -9.26
C ASP A 154 -23.53 8.04 -8.05
N VAL A 155 -22.25 8.01 -7.67
CA VAL A 155 -21.69 8.84 -6.60
C VAL A 155 -20.79 9.92 -7.21
N VAL A 156 -21.33 11.13 -7.31
CA VAL A 156 -20.64 12.27 -7.92
C VAL A 156 -20.33 13.32 -6.85
N PHE A 157 -19.13 13.89 -6.92
CA PHE A 157 -18.69 15.00 -6.10
C PHE A 157 -18.18 16.14 -6.97
N ASP A 158 -18.46 17.38 -6.57
CA ASP A 158 -17.79 18.55 -7.14
C ASP A 158 -16.44 18.70 -6.45
N ILE A 159 -15.36 18.29 -7.12
CA ILE A 159 -14.02 18.23 -6.55
C ILE A 159 -13.20 19.42 -7.08
N PRO A 160 -12.92 20.44 -6.25
CA PRO A 160 -12.11 21.58 -6.66
C PRO A 160 -10.72 21.14 -7.14
N GLY A 161 -10.30 21.60 -8.32
CA GLY A 161 -8.98 21.28 -8.90
C GLY A 161 -8.87 19.93 -9.59
N LEU A 162 -9.97 19.16 -9.72
CA LEU A 162 -9.94 17.86 -10.41
C LEU A 162 -9.46 17.96 -11.87
N ASP A 163 -9.90 18.98 -12.61
CA ASP A 163 -9.45 19.21 -13.99
C ASP A 163 -7.93 19.41 -14.09
N HIS A 164 -7.35 20.13 -13.13
CA HIS A 164 -5.90 20.32 -13.07
C HIS A 164 -5.18 19.00 -12.78
N LEU A 165 -5.70 18.21 -11.84
CA LEU A 165 -5.15 16.90 -11.51
C LEU A 165 -5.23 15.93 -12.71
N MET A 166 -6.33 15.96 -13.47
CA MET A 166 -6.49 15.20 -14.70
C MET A 166 -5.52 15.66 -15.80
N GLN A 167 -5.25 16.96 -15.91
CA GLN A 167 -4.22 17.46 -16.82
C GLN A 167 -2.83 16.94 -16.42
N MET A 168 -2.46 17.00 -15.13
CA MET A 168 -1.20 16.46 -14.62
C MET A 168 -1.06 14.96 -14.92
N ARG A 169 -2.16 14.21 -14.78
CA ARG A 169 -2.24 12.78 -15.13
C ARG A 169 -1.88 12.55 -16.59
N GLU A 170 -2.55 13.24 -17.52
CA GLU A 170 -2.29 13.05 -18.95
C GLU A 170 -0.88 13.51 -19.34
N GLU A 171 -0.38 14.61 -18.76
CA GLU A 171 1.01 15.04 -18.97
C GLU A 171 2.02 13.98 -18.50
N LYS A 172 1.82 13.39 -17.31
CA LYS A 172 2.70 12.36 -16.76
C LYS A 172 2.64 11.08 -17.60
N LEU A 173 1.44 10.64 -17.98
CA LEU A 173 1.25 9.46 -18.81
C LEU A 173 1.78 9.65 -20.24
N SER A 174 1.67 10.84 -20.83
CA SER A 174 2.21 11.12 -22.17
C SER A 174 3.75 11.02 -22.25
N ARG A 175 4.41 11.23 -21.11
CA ARG A 175 5.87 11.14 -20.97
C ARG A 175 6.34 9.75 -20.52
N PHE A 176 5.41 8.90 -20.10
CA PHE A 176 5.70 7.55 -19.61
C PHE A 176 5.50 6.53 -20.72
N PRO A 177 6.57 5.89 -21.23
CA PRO A 177 6.45 4.86 -22.26
C PRO A 177 5.88 3.58 -21.63
N VAL A 178 4.56 3.42 -21.67
CA VAL A 178 3.83 2.28 -21.10
C VAL A 178 4.42 0.93 -21.53
N GLU A 179 4.99 0.85 -22.72
CA GLU A 179 5.64 -0.33 -23.28
C GLU A 179 6.80 -0.86 -22.43
N ILE A 180 7.41 -0.01 -21.59
CA ILE A 180 8.47 -0.41 -20.66
C ILE A 180 7.95 -1.43 -19.62
N LEU A 181 6.67 -1.35 -19.26
CA LEU A 181 6.02 -2.29 -18.34
C LEU A 181 5.96 -3.72 -18.87
N TYR A 182 6.09 -3.89 -20.19
CA TYR A 182 6.04 -5.21 -20.81
C TYR A 182 7.43 -5.82 -21.07
N GLN A 183 8.50 -5.11 -20.71
CA GLN A 183 9.88 -5.54 -20.97
C GLN A 183 10.41 -6.36 -19.80
N LYS A 184 11.08 -7.48 -20.12
CA LYS A 184 11.35 -8.51 -19.12
C LYS A 184 12.44 -8.18 -18.10
N HIS A 185 13.41 -7.28 -18.33
CA HIS A 185 14.45 -6.89 -17.35
C HIS A 185 15.22 -5.63 -17.81
N GLY A 186 15.71 -4.80 -16.86
CA GLY A 186 16.98 -4.05 -17.02
C GLY A 186 17.01 -2.54 -16.78
N LEU A 187 15.90 -1.89 -16.43
CA LEU A 187 15.91 -0.44 -16.14
C LEU A 187 15.18 -0.16 -14.84
N ILE A 188 15.77 0.75 -14.06
CA ILE A 188 15.19 1.52 -12.96
C ILE A 188 13.68 1.57 -13.15
N GLN A 189 12.95 0.79 -12.35
CA GLN A 189 11.50 0.81 -12.32
C GLN A 189 11.13 2.19 -11.77
N PRO A 190 10.58 3.12 -12.57
CA PRO A 190 10.40 4.47 -12.07
C PRO A 190 9.34 4.47 -10.96
N SER A 191 9.55 5.27 -9.90
CA SER A 191 8.65 5.50 -8.76
C SER A 191 7.13 5.48 -9.03
N PRO A 192 6.58 5.96 -10.17
CA PRO A 192 5.16 5.77 -10.53
C PRO A 192 4.66 4.32 -10.58
N LEU A 193 5.54 3.32 -10.57
CA LEU A 193 5.18 1.91 -10.66
C LEU A 193 4.64 1.31 -9.36
N PHE A 194 4.85 1.97 -8.23
CA PHE A 194 4.22 1.62 -6.95
C PHE A 194 2.69 1.85 -6.93
N THR A 195 2.09 2.30 -8.04
CA THR A 195 0.69 2.73 -8.14
C THR A 195 0.02 2.20 -9.41
N LEU A 196 -0.08 0.88 -9.57
CA LEU A 196 -0.71 0.25 -10.74
C LEU A 196 -2.21 0.54 -10.86
N GLU A 197 -2.88 0.84 -9.77
CA GLU A 197 -4.26 1.34 -9.76
C GLU A 197 -4.44 2.60 -10.62
N GLY A 198 -3.38 3.40 -10.77
CA GLY A 198 -3.35 4.55 -11.67
C GLY A 198 -3.33 4.18 -13.15
N PHE A 199 -3.12 2.92 -13.52
CA PHE A 199 -3.00 2.44 -14.89
C PHE A 199 -4.19 1.58 -15.34
N ILE A 200 -5.23 1.45 -14.51
CA ILE A 200 -6.48 0.77 -14.86
C ILE A 200 -7.05 1.35 -16.16
N GLY A 201 -7.37 0.47 -17.11
CA GLY A 201 -7.87 0.83 -18.44
C GLY A 201 -6.82 1.41 -19.41
N ARG A 202 -5.55 1.50 -19.01
CA ARG A 202 -4.44 1.99 -19.85
C ARG A 202 -3.42 0.91 -20.21
N VAL A 203 -3.35 -0.17 -19.44
CA VAL A 203 -2.38 -1.25 -19.63
C VAL A 203 -3.07 -2.61 -19.67
N ASP A 204 -2.40 -3.56 -20.31
CA ASP A 204 -2.79 -4.96 -20.36
C ASP A 204 -2.17 -5.70 -19.18
N PHE A 205 -2.95 -5.91 -18.13
CA PHE A 205 -2.49 -6.53 -16.89
C PHE A 205 -2.06 -8.00 -17.07
N ASP A 206 -2.58 -8.71 -18.08
CA ASP A 206 -2.17 -10.09 -18.37
C ASP A 206 -0.69 -10.18 -18.77
N ARG A 207 -0.18 -9.10 -19.36
CA ARG A 207 1.22 -9.00 -19.78
C ARG A 207 2.14 -8.57 -18.65
N LEU A 208 1.64 -8.21 -17.47
CA LEU A 208 2.45 -7.72 -16.36
C LEU A 208 2.89 -8.82 -15.38
N SER A 209 2.48 -10.07 -15.58
CA SER A 209 2.81 -11.18 -14.68
C SER A 209 4.30 -11.37 -14.41
N HIS A 210 5.17 -10.96 -15.34
CA HIS A 210 6.62 -11.02 -15.22
C HIS A 210 7.24 -9.90 -14.37
N GLN A 211 6.47 -8.86 -14.01
CA GLN A 211 6.92 -7.79 -13.11
C GLN A 211 6.84 -8.21 -11.64
N LYS A 212 6.15 -9.32 -11.34
CA LYS A 212 6.04 -9.83 -9.97
C LYS A 212 7.39 -10.29 -9.45
N VAL A 213 7.69 -9.97 -8.19
CA VAL A 213 8.73 -10.64 -7.40
C VAL A 213 8.08 -11.13 -6.12
N LEU A 214 8.24 -12.42 -5.85
CA LEU A 214 7.60 -13.09 -4.71
C LEU A 214 6.09 -12.81 -4.65
N GLY A 215 5.40 -12.84 -5.80
CA GLY A 215 3.97 -12.58 -5.91
C GLY A 215 3.56 -11.11 -5.87
N SER A 216 4.41 -10.20 -5.40
CA SER A 216 4.09 -8.78 -5.30
C SER A 216 4.32 -8.02 -6.59
N MET A 217 3.43 -7.08 -6.91
CA MET A 217 3.68 -6.01 -7.86
C MET A 217 4.33 -4.83 -7.14
N PHE A 218 5.64 -4.63 -7.36
CA PHE A 218 6.40 -3.48 -6.84
C PHE A 218 6.27 -3.27 -5.32
N THR A 219 6.29 -4.37 -4.53
CA THR A 219 6.08 -4.37 -3.06
C THR A 219 4.81 -3.65 -2.57
N SER A 220 3.86 -3.32 -3.45
CA SER A 220 2.64 -2.59 -3.13
C SER A 220 1.45 -3.55 -3.05
N PRO A 221 0.83 -3.69 -1.86
CA PRO A 221 -0.39 -4.49 -1.72
C PRO A 221 -1.56 -3.94 -2.54
N ALA A 222 -1.75 -2.61 -2.63
CA ALA A 222 -2.77 -2.03 -3.53
C ALA A 222 -2.54 -2.40 -5.00
N SER A 223 -1.32 -2.22 -5.51
CA SER A 223 -0.98 -2.57 -6.90
C SER A 223 -1.16 -4.05 -7.19
N THR A 224 -0.83 -4.91 -6.22
CA THR A 224 -1.01 -6.36 -6.33
C THR A 224 -2.49 -6.75 -6.31
N ALA A 225 -3.32 -6.08 -5.51
CA ALA A 225 -4.77 -6.25 -5.51
C ALA A 225 -5.37 -5.84 -6.87
N VAL A 226 -4.95 -4.70 -7.41
CA VAL A 226 -5.39 -4.26 -8.75
C VAL A 226 -4.98 -5.24 -9.82
N TYR A 227 -3.76 -5.76 -9.78
CA TYR A 227 -3.32 -6.81 -10.70
C TYR A 227 -4.27 -8.01 -10.67
N LEU A 228 -4.64 -8.52 -9.48
CA LEU A 228 -5.63 -9.61 -9.35
C LEU A 228 -7.03 -9.24 -9.85
N MET A 229 -7.46 -7.98 -9.67
CA MET A 229 -8.74 -7.51 -10.18
C MET A 229 -8.78 -7.44 -11.71
N GLU A 230 -7.69 -6.99 -12.33
CA GLU A 230 -7.64 -6.65 -13.76
C GLU A 230 -7.10 -7.77 -14.66
N CYS A 231 -6.28 -8.70 -14.16
CA CYS A 231 -5.82 -9.84 -14.94
C CYS A 231 -6.95 -10.84 -15.23
N SER A 232 -6.89 -11.55 -16.34
CA SER A 232 -7.91 -12.50 -16.79
C SER A 232 -7.82 -13.83 -16.04
N GLU A 233 -6.62 -14.31 -15.74
CA GLU A 233 -6.37 -15.54 -14.98
C GLU A 233 -6.06 -15.23 -13.51
N TRP A 234 -6.57 -16.05 -12.59
CA TRP A 234 -6.28 -15.86 -11.16
C TRP A 234 -4.83 -16.28 -10.84
N ASP A 235 -4.07 -15.35 -10.27
CA ASP A 235 -2.66 -15.55 -9.95
C ASP A 235 -2.49 -15.96 -8.48
N ILE A 236 -2.07 -17.20 -8.26
CA ILE A 236 -1.95 -17.79 -6.92
C ILE A 236 -0.81 -17.13 -6.13
N ASP A 237 0.29 -16.77 -6.78
CA ASP A 237 1.45 -16.16 -6.11
C ASP A 237 1.10 -14.77 -5.58
N ALA A 238 0.35 -13.99 -6.38
CA ALA A 238 -0.13 -12.66 -5.95
C ALA A 238 -1.13 -12.73 -4.80
N GLU A 239 -2.02 -13.74 -4.80
CA GLU A 239 -2.89 -13.98 -3.65
C GLU A 239 -2.08 -14.37 -2.41
N GLU A 240 -1.12 -15.29 -2.54
CA GLU A 240 -0.30 -15.76 -1.43
C GLU A 240 0.48 -14.60 -0.79
N TYR A 241 1.03 -13.70 -1.61
CA TYR A 241 1.66 -12.46 -1.14
C TYR A 241 0.69 -11.59 -0.32
N LEU A 242 -0.53 -11.33 -0.82
CA LEU A 242 -1.50 -10.50 -0.10
C LEU A 242 -1.95 -11.15 1.21
N ARG A 243 -2.17 -12.47 1.22
CA ARG A 243 -2.48 -13.21 2.46
C ARG A 243 -1.36 -13.06 3.48
N HIS A 244 -0.12 -13.22 3.03
CA HIS A 244 1.02 -13.05 3.91
C HIS A 244 1.14 -11.62 4.44
N ALA A 245 0.97 -10.60 3.59
CA ALA A 245 0.99 -9.19 4.02
C ALA A 245 -0.11 -8.89 5.07
N ILE A 246 -1.29 -9.52 4.96
CA ILE A 246 -2.36 -9.42 5.95
C ILE A 246 -1.94 -10.10 7.26
N GLU A 247 -1.37 -11.31 7.21
CA GLU A 247 -0.92 -12.07 8.38
C GLU A 247 0.17 -11.34 9.19
N GLN A 248 1.01 -10.54 8.52
CA GLN A 248 2.06 -9.76 9.18
C GLN A 248 1.54 -8.48 9.88
N SER A 249 0.27 -8.12 9.71
CA SER A 249 -0.34 -6.97 10.40
C SER A 249 -0.75 -7.31 11.85
N ILE A 250 0.26 -7.60 12.67
CA ILE A 250 0.11 -8.00 14.08
C ILE A 250 -0.62 -6.91 14.89
N ILE A 251 -0.40 -5.63 14.55
CA ILE A 251 -1.00 -4.48 15.26
C ILE A 251 -2.53 -4.41 15.05
N LYS A 252 -3.07 -4.98 13.97
CA LYS A 252 -4.50 -4.91 13.62
C LYS A 252 -5.18 -6.27 13.48
N ASN A 253 -4.68 -7.28 14.23
CA ASN A 253 -5.24 -8.64 14.30
C ASN A 253 -5.32 -9.35 12.94
N ASN A 254 -4.36 -9.12 12.05
CA ASN A 254 -4.26 -9.77 10.74
C ASN A 254 -5.45 -9.45 9.80
N ARG A 255 -5.82 -8.17 9.72
CA ARG A 255 -7.01 -7.73 8.96
C ARG A 255 -6.74 -6.49 8.10
N SER A 256 -5.51 -6.05 8.02
CA SER A 256 -5.10 -4.91 7.22
C SER A 256 -3.71 -5.16 6.66
N VAL A 257 -3.30 -4.31 5.73
CA VAL A 257 -1.96 -4.37 5.13
C VAL A 257 -1.24 -3.04 5.31
N PRO A 258 0.10 -3.05 5.26
CA PRO A 258 0.87 -1.82 5.11
C PRO A 258 0.80 -1.28 3.68
N THR A 259 1.36 -0.08 3.45
CA THR A 259 1.51 0.49 2.10
C THR A 259 2.59 -0.21 1.28
N ILE A 260 3.64 -0.71 1.94
CA ILE A 260 4.77 -1.40 1.30
C ILE A 260 5.08 -2.64 2.13
N PHE A 261 5.25 -3.78 1.46
CA PHE A 261 5.73 -5.01 2.09
C PHE A 261 6.46 -5.92 1.09
N PRO A 262 7.58 -6.55 1.47
CA PRO A 262 8.32 -6.36 2.73
C PRO A 262 9.15 -5.08 2.75
N THR A 263 9.59 -4.67 3.95
CA THR A 263 10.47 -3.50 4.17
C THR A 263 11.76 -3.86 4.91
N SER A 264 12.08 -5.15 5.04
CA SER A 264 13.22 -5.63 5.81
C SER A 264 14.54 -4.89 5.54
N ILE A 265 14.90 -4.62 4.28
CA ILE A 265 16.15 -3.90 3.98
C ILE A 265 16.14 -2.49 4.55
N PHE A 266 15.07 -1.73 4.31
CA PHE A 266 14.87 -0.40 4.88
C PHE A 266 14.91 -0.42 6.41
N ASP A 267 14.19 -1.36 7.03
CA ASP A 267 14.07 -1.45 8.48
C ASP A 267 15.44 -1.76 9.13
N ILE A 268 16.23 -2.66 8.51
CA ILE A 268 17.58 -2.98 9.00
C ILE A 268 18.50 -1.78 8.83
N ASP A 269 18.54 -1.18 7.64
CA ASP A 269 19.40 -0.04 7.36
C ASP A 269 19.10 1.12 8.32
N TRP A 270 17.83 1.46 8.50
CA TRP A 270 17.41 2.54 9.38
C TRP A 270 17.81 2.29 10.84
N VAL A 271 17.60 1.07 11.33
CA VAL A 271 18.00 0.69 12.71
C VAL A 271 19.51 0.72 12.88
N PHE A 272 20.28 0.22 11.91
CA PHE A 272 21.74 0.26 11.98
C PHE A 272 22.29 1.67 11.88
N SER A 273 21.71 2.52 11.03
CA SER A 273 22.05 3.94 10.94
C SER A 273 21.82 4.65 12.27
N ILE A 274 20.67 4.45 12.92
CA ILE A 274 20.39 4.99 14.26
C ILE A 274 21.42 4.51 15.28
N PHE A 275 21.79 3.23 15.27
CA PHE A 275 22.79 2.68 16.19
C PHE A 275 24.16 3.33 15.97
N LEU A 276 24.61 3.43 14.72
CA LEU A 276 25.91 3.99 14.36
C LEU A 276 25.99 5.49 14.66
N ASP A 277 24.97 6.27 14.30
CA ASP A 277 24.87 7.70 14.59
C ASP A 277 24.80 7.97 16.10
N GLY A 278 24.16 7.06 16.84
CA GLY A 278 24.14 7.06 18.31
C GLY A 278 25.47 6.67 18.96
N GLY A 279 26.51 6.32 18.19
CA GLY A 279 27.83 5.90 18.68
C GLY A 279 27.86 4.48 19.24
N LEU A 280 26.87 3.64 18.94
CA LEU A 280 26.80 2.26 19.40
C LEU A 280 27.77 1.38 18.60
N ASN A 281 28.68 0.71 19.30
CA ASN A 281 29.56 -0.25 18.65
C ASN A 281 28.80 -1.57 18.42
N LEU A 282 28.44 -1.87 17.17
CA LEU A 282 27.70 -3.07 16.79
C LEU A 282 28.34 -4.38 17.29
N LYS A 283 29.67 -4.42 17.48
CA LYS A 283 30.40 -5.60 18.02
C LYS A 283 30.03 -5.92 19.47
N THR A 284 29.35 -5.01 20.17
CA THR A 284 28.88 -5.20 21.56
C THR A 284 27.48 -5.80 21.62
N LEU A 285 26.80 -5.95 20.49
CA LEU A 285 25.46 -6.55 20.38
C LEU A 285 25.54 -8.08 20.27
N LYS A 286 24.41 -8.76 20.51
CA LYS A 286 24.28 -10.20 20.39
C LYS A 286 24.55 -10.63 18.96
N SER A 287 25.44 -11.60 18.79
CA SER A 287 25.94 -12.03 17.49
C SER A 287 24.86 -12.57 16.58
N ASP A 288 23.89 -13.31 17.11
CA ASP A 288 23.04 -14.15 16.26
C ASP A 288 22.04 -13.32 15.45
N ALA A 289 21.24 -12.49 16.13
CA ALA A 289 20.30 -11.58 15.47
C ALA A 289 21.02 -10.59 14.56
N LEU A 290 22.15 -10.02 15.03
CA LEU A 290 22.95 -9.11 14.23
C LEU A 290 23.49 -9.79 12.95
N SER A 291 24.00 -11.02 13.05
CA SER A 291 24.55 -11.74 11.90
C SER A 291 23.47 -12.10 10.88
N GLN A 292 22.28 -12.48 11.34
CA GLN A 292 21.15 -12.76 10.45
C GLN A 292 20.71 -11.51 9.69
N LEU A 293 20.53 -10.38 10.37
CA LEU A 293 20.16 -9.11 9.73
C LEU A 293 21.25 -8.61 8.76
N MET A 294 22.53 -8.71 9.16
CA MET A 294 23.66 -8.41 8.27
C MET A 294 23.69 -9.32 7.04
N SER A 295 23.38 -10.62 7.19
CA SER A 295 23.32 -11.53 6.04
C SER A 295 22.20 -11.21 5.07
N MET A 296 21.07 -10.66 5.56
CA MET A 296 19.98 -10.21 4.71
C MET A 296 20.39 -9.01 3.85
N ILE A 297 21.09 -8.03 4.44
CA ILE A 297 21.66 -6.89 3.69
C ILE A 297 22.67 -7.38 2.65
N LEU A 298 23.61 -8.25 3.05
CA LEU A 298 24.65 -8.75 2.14
C LEU A 298 24.04 -9.54 0.97
N LYS A 299 23.03 -10.38 1.24
CA LYS A 299 22.28 -11.08 0.20
C LYS A 299 21.58 -10.10 -0.75
N GLY A 300 20.94 -9.06 -0.22
CA GLY A 300 20.32 -8.02 -1.03
C GLY A 300 21.31 -7.29 -1.94
N LEU A 301 22.50 -6.95 -1.42
CA LEU A 301 23.58 -6.32 -2.20
C LEU A 301 24.08 -7.23 -3.32
N ASP A 302 24.27 -8.52 -3.02
CA ASP A 302 24.72 -9.50 -4.01
C ASP A 302 23.67 -9.72 -5.11
N GLU A 303 22.37 -9.70 -4.76
CA GLU A 303 21.26 -9.88 -5.71
C GLU A 303 21.01 -8.65 -6.60
N GLN A 304 21.44 -7.46 -6.18
CA GLN A 304 21.18 -6.18 -6.87
C GLN A 304 22.45 -5.47 -7.38
N ASP A 305 23.49 -6.23 -7.75
CA ASP A 305 24.74 -5.72 -8.34
C ASP A 305 25.41 -4.61 -7.50
N GLY A 306 25.28 -4.70 -6.16
CA GLY A 306 25.93 -3.80 -5.21
C GLY A 306 25.18 -2.52 -4.88
N VAL A 307 23.92 -2.35 -5.32
CA VAL A 307 23.06 -1.23 -4.88
C VAL A 307 21.69 -1.76 -4.47
N ILE A 308 21.24 -1.40 -3.27
CA ILE A 308 19.94 -1.79 -2.71
C ILE A 308 19.14 -0.53 -2.38
N GLY A 309 17.86 -0.70 -2.06
CA GLY A 309 17.11 0.36 -1.39
C GLY A 309 15.90 -0.23 -0.70
N ALA A 310 14.88 0.60 -0.44
CA ALA A 310 13.92 0.34 0.62
C ALA A 310 13.08 -0.96 0.47
N GLY A 311 13.00 -1.50 -0.75
CA GLY A 311 12.48 -2.83 -1.05
C GLY A 311 13.39 -3.60 -2.01
N LEU A 312 13.01 -4.81 -2.40
CA LEU A 312 13.76 -5.67 -3.36
C LEU A 312 13.93 -5.06 -4.78
N PHE A 313 13.58 -3.79 -5.00
CA PHE A 313 13.27 -3.25 -6.32
C PHE A 313 13.89 -1.90 -6.69
N GLU A 314 14.45 -1.14 -5.75
CA GLU A 314 15.02 0.17 -6.10
C GLU A 314 16.33 0.41 -5.38
N PRO A 315 17.41 0.72 -6.10
CA PRO A 315 18.50 1.56 -5.60
C PRO A 315 17.95 2.92 -5.13
N ASP A 316 17.96 3.20 -3.83
CA ASP A 316 17.64 4.56 -3.37
C ASP A 316 18.90 5.44 -3.46
N LYS A 317 18.82 6.53 -4.23
CA LYS A 317 19.90 7.52 -4.33
C LYS A 317 20.00 8.42 -3.10
N SER A 318 19.11 8.27 -2.12
CA SER A 318 19.19 8.94 -0.82
C SER A 318 20.27 8.31 0.09
N GLU A 319 20.77 7.11 -0.23
CA GLU A 319 21.79 6.38 0.53
C GLU A 319 23.24 6.66 0.04
N HIS A 320 23.52 7.89 -0.42
CA HIS A 320 24.87 8.37 -0.77
C HIS A 320 25.24 9.64 -0.02
#